data_AF-A0A7S2Z6W8-F1
#
_entry.id   AF-A0A7S2Z6W8-F1
#
_cell.length_a   1.000
_cell.length_b   1.000
_cell.length_c   1.000
_cell.angle_alpha   90.00
_cell.angle_beta   90.00
_cell.angle_gamma   90.00
#
_symmetry.space_group_name_H-M   'P 1'
#
loop_
_entity.id
_entity.type
_entity.pdbx_description
1 polymer ?
#
loop_
_entity_poly.entity_id
_entity_poly.type
_entity_poly.pdbx_seq_one_letter_code
_entity_poly.pdbx_strand_id
1 'polypeptide(L)'
;TGQMQDALFGNIVAKHVQQIMSTKLDAIQLINNRFADTFLSLQVGFGSAVSIIGSPGQGSYSMSNACIDGFLASLKRHGNPTFVVSWGAWADQSGLAGMAQQRGTLQRLERAGISPLQPSEGLIALHHLVFASRKDQQVSHVLAARLNWSLFAPVLQRSSPALSIEGSSSEKIDEFLATVRNITVASEANVAETIEGFVKLSDYCTLLLLQQLQIQDACLPTSTHFDVNKFAEDVDVDKETYMRLFKTFIEALERYSWLESEDGNAGVYRVLDVPQVKQEDMAAMKDSLVSQYQFLSGHAHLVSTCAESYWPILTGKVAATAIMFPGGSNDLVEPMYKNNPLSDIYNEQVTTVVLEYLKKWPGKKVRIVEI
;
A
#
# COMPACT_ATOMS: atom_id res chain seq x y z
N THR A 1 -4.25 7.94 8.35
CA THR A 1 -3.57 7.12 7.33
C THR A 1 -2.35 7.88 6.79
N GLY A 2 -1.20 7.25 6.61
CA GLY A 2 0.01 7.93 6.13
C GLY A 2 -0.13 8.40 4.67
N GLN A 3 0.36 9.61 4.36
CA GLN A 3 0.36 10.15 3.00
C GLN A 3 1.76 10.09 2.37
N MET A 4 1.83 9.85 1.06
CA MET A 4 3.05 9.85 0.25
C MET A 4 2.90 10.84 -0.91
N GLN A 5 3.86 11.74 -1.07
CA GLN A 5 3.93 12.65 -2.21
C GLN A 5 5.39 12.79 -2.64
N ASP A 6 5.71 12.30 -3.84
CA ASP A 6 7.06 12.33 -4.36
C ASP A 6 7.34 13.69 -5.02
N ALA A 7 8.42 14.34 -4.61
CA ALA A 7 8.93 15.58 -5.19
C ALA A 7 10.46 15.65 -5.05
N LEU A 8 11.13 16.19 -6.07
CA LEU A 8 12.54 16.54 -5.96
C LEU A 8 12.74 17.61 -4.88
N PHE A 9 13.91 17.60 -4.22
CA PHE A 9 14.19 18.47 -3.07
C PHE A 9 13.94 19.97 -3.36
N GLY A 10 14.29 20.44 -4.57
CA GLY A 10 14.06 21.83 -4.99
C GLY A 10 12.58 22.23 -5.13
N ASN A 11 11.66 21.26 -5.16
CA ASN A 11 10.23 21.48 -5.34
C ASN A 11 9.42 21.20 -4.04
N ILE A 12 10.10 20.94 -2.91
CA ILE A 12 9.45 20.71 -1.62
C ILE A 12 9.07 22.07 -1.00
N VAL A 13 7.78 22.27 -0.74
CA VAL A 13 7.24 23.49 -0.10
C VAL A 13 6.83 23.19 1.34
N ALA A 14 7.04 24.14 2.26
CA ALA A 14 6.76 23.97 3.70
C ALA A 14 5.34 23.50 4.02
N LYS A 15 4.33 23.97 3.27
CA LYS A 15 2.93 23.54 3.44
C LYS A 15 2.74 22.03 3.19
N HIS A 16 3.38 21.48 2.15
CA HIS A 16 3.30 20.05 1.83
C HIS A 16 4.01 19.20 2.89
N VAL A 17 5.15 19.68 3.38
CA VAL A 17 5.84 19.05 4.51
C VAL A 17 4.92 19.00 5.72
N GLN A 18 4.31 20.13 6.10
CA GLN A 18 3.43 20.20 7.26
C GLN A 18 2.25 19.22 7.18
N GLN A 19 1.62 19.08 6.00
CA GLN A 19 0.52 18.13 5.78
C GLN A 19 0.94 16.66 5.91
N ILE A 20 2.09 16.28 5.33
CA ILE A 20 2.60 14.90 5.41
C ILE A 20 3.04 14.56 6.84
N MET A 21 3.59 15.54 7.54
CA MET A 21 4.06 15.41 8.93
C MET A 21 2.89 15.30 9.91
N SER A 22 1.90 16.19 9.81
CA SER A 22 0.77 16.27 10.74
C SER A 22 0.01 14.96 10.82
N THR A 23 -0.18 14.28 9.68
CA THR A 23 -0.99 13.08 9.62
C THR A 23 -0.49 11.93 10.50
N LYS A 24 0.83 11.80 10.72
CA LYS A 24 1.41 10.78 11.60
C LYS A 24 1.83 11.33 12.96
N LEU A 25 2.41 12.53 13.00
CA LEU A 25 2.90 13.12 14.25
C LEU A 25 1.78 13.54 15.18
N ASP A 26 0.70 14.15 14.67
CA ASP A 26 -0.41 14.59 15.51
C ASP A 26 -1.10 13.40 16.18
N ALA A 27 -1.25 12.30 15.43
CA ALA A 27 -1.79 11.04 15.98
C ALA A 27 -0.90 10.51 17.12
N ILE A 28 0.41 10.45 16.92
CA ILE A 28 1.35 9.96 17.93
C ILE A 28 1.39 10.87 19.16
N GLN A 29 1.40 12.19 18.97
CA GLN A 29 1.33 13.16 20.06
C GLN A 29 0.01 13.04 20.83
N LEU A 30 -1.12 12.90 20.12
CA LEU A 30 -2.43 12.72 20.73
C LEU A 30 -2.47 11.46 21.60
N ILE A 31 -1.98 10.32 21.09
CA ILE A 31 -1.90 9.06 21.86
C ILE A 31 -1.02 9.27 23.10
N ASN A 32 0.17 9.83 22.94
CA ASN A 32 1.11 10.02 24.05
C ASN A 32 0.52 10.94 25.13
N ASN A 33 -0.14 12.03 24.73
CA ASN A 33 -0.79 12.94 25.68
C ASN A 33 -2.00 12.28 26.35
N ARG A 34 -2.80 11.50 25.61
CA ARG A 34 -3.98 10.82 26.14
C ARG A 34 -3.64 9.72 27.13
N PHE A 35 -2.50 9.05 26.95
CA PHE A 35 -2.04 7.95 27.78
C PHE A 35 -0.85 8.30 28.68
N ALA A 36 -0.55 9.59 28.87
CA ALA A 36 0.60 10.04 29.68
C ALA A 36 0.61 9.44 31.10
N ASP A 37 -0.57 9.34 31.73
CA ASP A 37 -0.74 8.77 33.08
C ASP A 37 -1.15 7.29 33.07
N THR A 38 -1.10 6.62 31.91
CA THR A 38 -1.46 5.21 31.76
C THR A 38 -0.23 4.40 31.40
N PHE A 39 0.03 3.32 32.14
CA PHE A 39 1.05 2.36 31.73
C PHE A 39 0.65 1.68 30.41
N LEU A 40 1.30 2.07 29.31
CA LEU A 40 1.25 1.34 28.05
C LEU A 40 2.22 0.18 28.12
N SER A 41 1.72 -1.05 27.96
CA SER A 41 2.55 -2.26 27.99
C SER A 41 3.37 -2.45 26.72
N LEU A 42 2.96 -1.82 25.61
CA LEU A 42 3.68 -1.74 24.35
C LEU A 42 3.10 -0.63 23.45
N GLN A 43 3.94 0.13 22.75
CA GLN A 43 3.55 1.00 21.63
C GLN A 43 4.44 0.71 20.42
N VAL A 44 3.83 0.41 19.26
CA VAL A 44 4.55 0.08 18.03
C VAL A 44 4.32 1.17 16.99
N GLY A 45 5.40 1.77 16.49
CA GLY A 45 5.37 2.69 15.35
C GLY A 45 5.58 1.94 14.03
N PHE A 46 4.71 2.18 13.06
CA PHE A 46 4.87 1.67 11.69
C PHE A 46 5.52 2.76 10.83
N GLY A 47 6.84 2.67 10.72
CA GLY A 47 7.69 3.52 9.90
C GLY A 47 7.93 2.93 8.51
N SER A 48 8.90 3.50 7.80
CA SER A 48 9.32 3.03 6.48
C SER A 48 10.83 3.03 6.39
N ALA A 49 11.40 2.06 5.69
CA ALA A 49 12.83 1.96 5.42
C ALA A 49 13.39 3.23 4.75
N VAL A 50 12.56 3.99 4.05
CA VAL A 50 12.93 5.27 3.41
C VAL A 50 13.48 6.31 4.41
N SER A 51 13.18 6.24 5.71
CA SER A 51 13.83 7.09 6.72
C SER A 51 15.29 6.73 6.99
N ILE A 52 15.69 5.49 6.70
CA ILE A 52 17.03 4.95 6.97
C ILE A 52 17.89 4.99 5.72
N ILE A 53 17.37 4.45 4.61
CA ILE A 53 18.12 4.31 3.35
C ILE A 53 17.92 5.46 2.37
N GLY A 54 16.87 6.26 2.57
CA GLY A 54 16.46 7.28 1.62
C GLY A 54 15.86 6.69 0.34
N SER A 55 15.16 7.53 -0.40
CA SER A 55 14.65 7.21 -1.74
C SER A 55 14.55 8.51 -2.54
N PRO A 56 15.14 8.57 -3.76
CA PRO A 56 15.05 9.76 -4.60
C PRO A 56 13.60 10.19 -4.82
N GLY A 57 13.32 11.48 -4.61
CA GLY A 57 11.98 12.05 -4.70
C GLY A 57 11.13 11.91 -3.44
N GLN A 58 11.57 11.17 -2.40
CA GLN A 58 10.74 10.89 -1.23
C GLN A 58 11.19 11.66 0.02
N GLY A 59 11.76 12.86 -0.15
CA GLY A 59 12.35 13.64 0.96
C GLY A 59 11.36 13.94 2.08
N SER A 60 10.17 14.45 1.75
CA SER A 60 9.11 14.75 2.73
C SER A 60 8.60 13.48 3.44
N TYR A 61 8.50 12.37 2.72
CA TYR A 61 8.08 11.08 3.28
C TYR A 61 9.16 10.48 4.20
N SER A 62 10.43 10.57 3.80
CA SER A 62 11.59 10.16 4.61
C SER A 62 11.64 10.93 5.93
N MET A 63 11.50 12.25 5.88
CA MET A 63 11.45 13.11 7.06
C MET A 63 10.30 12.75 8.02
N SER A 64 9.09 12.50 7.49
CA SER A 64 7.94 12.10 8.30
C SER A 64 8.17 10.79 9.05
N ASN A 65 8.73 9.78 8.38
CA ASN A 65 9.08 8.53 9.05
C ASN A 65 10.24 8.72 10.04
N ALA A 66 11.28 9.50 9.70
CA ALA A 66 12.40 9.79 10.60
C ALA A 66 11.98 10.51 11.89
N CYS A 67 10.98 11.40 11.81
CA CYS A 67 10.44 12.05 13.00
C CYS A 67 9.71 11.08 13.95
N ILE A 68 9.04 10.06 13.41
CA ILE A 68 8.42 8.99 14.21
C ILE A 68 9.49 8.14 14.88
N ASP A 69 10.54 7.79 14.12
CA ASP A 69 11.71 7.05 14.62
C ASP A 69 12.30 7.78 15.84
N GLY A 70 12.57 9.08 15.70
CA GLY A 70 13.12 9.92 16.76
C GLY A 70 12.17 10.11 17.96
N PHE A 71 10.87 10.32 17.71
CA PHE A 71 9.88 10.53 18.76
C PHE A 71 9.71 9.28 19.63
N LEU A 72 9.49 8.11 19.01
CA LEU A 72 9.30 6.87 19.76
C LEU A 72 10.60 6.41 20.42
N ALA A 73 11.78 6.63 19.82
CA ALA A 73 13.06 6.43 20.49
C ALA A 73 13.24 7.35 21.71
N SER A 74 12.74 8.59 21.65
CA SER A 74 12.72 9.50 22.79
C SER A 74 11.83 8.97 23.92
N LEU A 75 10.62 8.48 23.61
CA LEU A 75 9.74 7.87 24.61
C LEU A 75 10.39 6.67 25.28
N LYS A 76 11.11 5.84 24.52
CA LYS A 76 11.86 4.69 25.05
C LYS A 76 12.92 5.10 26.06
N ARG A 77 13.68 6.17 25.76
CA ARG A 77 14.68 6.73 26.69
C ARG A 77 14.06 7.21 28.00
N HIS A 78 12.77 7.56 28.00
CA HIS A 78 12.01 7.92 29.20
C HIS A 78 11.29 6.72 29.85
N GLY A 79 11.64 5.49 29.48
CA GLY A 79 11.13 4.26 30.10
C GLY A 79 9.83 3.71 29.51
N ASN A 80 9.28 4.32 28.45
CA ASN A 80 8.10 3.78 27.79
C ASN A 80 8.46 2.58 26.89
N PRO A 81 7.72 1.47 26.92
CA PRO A 81 8.00 0.30 26.10
C PRO A 81 7.56 0.56 24.65
N THR A 82 8.36 1.30 23.90
CA THR A 82 8.11 1.64 22.51
C THR A 82 9.16 1.01 21.59
N PHE A 83 8.77 0.73 20.35
CA PHE A 83 9.70 0.50 19.24
C PHE A 83 9.08 0.92 17.92
N VAL A 84 9.94 1.18 16.93
CA VAL A 84 9.52 1.46 15.55
C VAL A 84 9.98 0.35 14.63
N VAL A 85 9.10 -0.07 13.72
CA VAL A 85 9.44 -0.94 12.60
C VAL A 85 9.45 -0.10 11.34
N SER A 86 10.64 0.13 10.78
CA SER A 86 10.82 0.70 9.46
C SER A 86 10.68 -0.40 8.43
N TRP A 87 9.52 -0.47 7.77
CA TRP A 87 9.22 -1.50 6.79
C TRP A 87 9.87 -1.21 5.43
N GLY A 88 10.49 -2.24 4.85
CA GLY A 88 10.85 -2.28 3.44
C GLY A 88 9.62 -2.24 2.53
N ALA A 89 9.82 -2.23 1.22
CA ALA A 89 8.71 -2.27 0.27
C ALA A 89 7.95 -3.59 0.39
N TRP A 90 6.63 -3.56 0.35
CA TRP A 90 5.78 -4.76 0.34
C TRP A 90 5.31 -5.03 -1.08
N ALA A 91 5.35 -6.30 -1.47
CA ALA A 91 4.65 -6.79 -2.66
C ALA A 91 4.16 -8.21 -2.41
N ASP A 92 3.01 -8.56 -2.95
CA ASP A 92 2.54 -9.94 -3.01
C ASP A 92 3.33 -10.75 -4.07
N GLN A 93 3.02 -12.04 -4.23
CA GLN A 93 3.72 -12.91 -5.19
C GLN A 93 3.49 -12.49 -6.64
N SER A 94 2.37 -11.82 -6.92
CA SER A 94 2.06 -11.30 -8.25
C SER A 94 2.76 -9.97 -8.56
N GLY A 95 3.27 -9.27 -7.54
CA GLY A 95 3.79 -7.91 -7.66
C GLY A 95 2.69 -6.85 -7.86
N LEU A 96 1.42 -7.27 -7.86
CA LEU A 96 0.25 -6.46 -8.19
C LEU A 96 -0.41 -5.79 -6.98
N ALA A 97 0.04 -6.09 -5.76
CA ALA A 97 -0.44 -5.41 -4.54
C ALA A 97 0.72 -4.96 -3.65
N GLY A 98 0.72 -3.68 -3.23
CA GLY A 98 1.66 -3.13 -2.24
C GLY A 98 2.30 -1.80 -2.61
N MET A 99 3.12 -1.24 -1.71
CA MET A 99 3.74 0.09 -1.84
C MET A 99 4.80 0.19 -2.96
N ALA A 100 5.14 -0.91 -3.63
CA ALA A 100 6.21 -1.01 -4.61
C ALA A 100 5.77 -0.80 -6.08
N GLN A 101 4.49 -0.47 -6.33
CA GLN A 101 3.86 -0.53 -7.66
C GLN A 101 4.40 0.46 -8.72
N GLN A 102 5.16 1.48 -8.34
CA GLN A 102 5.64 2.47 -9.32
C GLN A 102 6.62 1.82 -10.33
N ARG A 103 6.34 1.98 -11.63
CA ARG A 103 7.21 1.51 -12.73
C ARG A 103 8.66 1.96 -12.49
N GLY A 104 9.58 1.00 -12.50
CA GLY A 104 11.01 1.22 -12.28
C GLY A 104 11.47 1.27 -10.81
N THR A 105 10.57 1.45 -9.85
CA THR A 105 10.92 1.44 -8.41
C THR A 105 11.37 0.05 -7.96
N LEU A 106 10.66 -1.01 -8.36
CA LEU A 106 11.04 -2.41 -8.07
C LEU A 106 12.43 -2.76 -8.63
N GLN A 107 12.65 -2.52 -9.93
CA GLN A 107 13.94 -2.82 -10.57
C GLN A 107 15.09 -2.03 -9.94
N ARG A 108 14.84 -0.78 -9.52
CA ARG A 108 15.84 0.05 -8.82
C ARG A 108 16.16 -0.49 -7.43
N LEU A 109 15.13 -0.90 -6.67
CA LEU A 109 15.28 -1.50 -5.35
C LEU A 109 16.05 -2.83 -5.45
N GLU A 110 15.69 -3.69 -6.41
CA GLU A 110 16.36 -4.98 -6.62
C GLU A 110 17.84 -4.81 -6.99
N ARG A 111 18.17 -3.83 -7.84
CA ARG A 111 19.57 -3.47 -8.15
C ARG A 111 20.35 -2.99 -6.91
N ALA A 112 19.67 -2.38 -5.95
CA ALA A 112 20.26 -1.99 -4.66
C ALA A 112 20.27 -3.14 -3.64
N GLY A 113 19.88 -4.36 -4.03
CA GLY A 113 19.81 -5.53 -3.17
C GLY A 113 18.58 -5.54 -2.26
N ILE A 114 17.55 -4.75 -2.55
CA ILE A 114 16.31 -4.67 -1.77
C ILE A 114 15.20 -5.37 -2.55
N SER A 115 14.69 -6.47 -2.02
CA SER A 115 13.53 -7.15 -2.58
C SER A 115 12.26 -6.79 -1.80
N PRO A 116 11.08 -6.85 -2.43
CA PRO A 116 9.83 -6.68 -1.71
C PRO A 116 9.64 -7.77 -0.64
N LEU A 117 9.16 -7.35 0.52
CA LEU A 117 8.66 -8.24 1.56
C LEU A 117 7.32 -8.82 1.14
N GLN A 118 7.19 -10.13 1.28
CA GLN A 118 5.90 -10.80 1.22
C GLN A 118 5.13 -10.53 2.51
N PRO A 119 3.80 -10.47 2.47
CA PRO A 119 2.99 -10.23 3.68
C PRO A 119 3.24 -11.22 4.81
N SER A 120 3.47 -12.50 4.49
CA SER A 120 3.83 -13.53 5.47
C SER A 120 5.16 -13.23 6.17
N GLU A 121 6.19 -12.79 5.42
CA GLU A 121 7.48 -12.36 5.97
C GLU A 121 7.32 -11.16 6.92
N GLY A 122 6.48 -10.20 6.55
CA GLY A 122 6.17 -9.03 7.37
C GLY A 122 5.49 -9.39 8.70
N LEU A 123 4.53 -10.32 8.68
CA LEU A 123 3.85 -10.79 9.89
C LEU A 123 4.76 -11.59 10.81
N ILE A 124 5.65 -12.41 10.25
CA ILE A 124 6.72 -13.08 10.99
C ILE A 124 7.59 -12.05 11.71
N ALA A 125 8.08 -11.05 10.99
CA ALA A 125 8.88 -9.99 11.58
C ALA A 125 8.13 -9.26 12.71
N LEU A 126 6.86 -8.87 12.49
CA LEU A 126 6.06 -8.19 13.51
C LEU A 126 5.90 -9.02 14.78
N HIS A 127 5.58 -10.31 14.65
CA HIS A 127 5.47 -11.21 15.80
C HIS A 127 6.81 -11.30 16.56
N HIS A 128 7.92 -11.54 15.86
CA HIS A 128 9.24 -11.56 16.51
C HIS A 128 9.49 -10.29 17.29
N LEU A 129 9.19 -9.13 16.73
CA LEU A 129 9.42 -7.86 17.40
C LEU A 129 8.51 -7.66 18.61
N VAL A 130 7.22 -7.95 18.49
CA VAL A 130 6.27 -7.84 19.61
C VAL A 130 6.65 -8.77 20.77
N PHE A 131 7.21 -9.94 20.49
CA PHE A 131 7.51 -10.96 21.50
C PHE A 131 8.96 -10.91 22.01
N ALA A 132 9.93 -10.49 21.20
CA ALA A 132 11.34 -10.37 21.58
C ALA A 132 11.64 -9.08 22.38
N SER A 133 10.89 -7.99 22.13
CA SER A 133 11.14 -6.64 22.69
C SER A 133 11.10 -6.51 24.22
N ARG A 134 10.87 -7.60 24.98
CA ARG A 134 10.96 -7.58 26.45
C ARG A 134 12.31 -7.98 27.02
N LYS A 135 13.11 -8.79 26.32
CA LYS A 135 14.42 -9.24 26.85
C LYS A 135 15.56 -8.29 26.47
N ASP A 136 15.53 -7.71 25.27
CA ASP A 136 16.43 -6.64 24.86
C ASP A 136 15.72 -5.28 24.91
N GLN A 137 15.70 -4.67 26.10
CA GLN A 137 15.13 -3.32 26.29
C GLN A 137 15.88 -2.22 25.53
N GLN A 138 16.96 -2.53 24.80
CA GLN A 138 17.78 -1.55 24.10
C GLN A 138 17.31 -1.24 22.67
N VAL A 139 16.57 -2.15 22.01
CA VAL A 139 16.21 -1.96 20.59
C VAL A 139 15.04 -0.98 20.44
N SER A 140 15.30 0.26 20.06
CA SER A 140 14.27 1.31 19.81
C SER A 140 13.73 1.31 18.38
N HIS A 141 14.51 0.79 17.43
CA HIS A 141 14.23 0.89 16.01
C HIS A 141 14.70 -0.36 15.29
N VAL A 142 13.85 -0.89 14.41
CA VAL A 142 14.13 -2.07 13.60
C VAL A 142 13.83 -1.79 12.14
N LEU A 143 14.78 -2.10 11.26
CA LEU A 143 14.54 -2.21 9.82
C LEU A 143 14.08 -3.64 9.50
N ALA A 144 12.84 -3.79 9.04
CA ALA A 144 12.33 -5.05 8.53
C ALA A 144 12.28 -4.97 7.00
N ALA A 145 13.22 -5.60 6.31
CA ALA A 145 13.31 -5.61 4.86
C ALA A 145 13.98 -6.89 4.34
N ARG A 146 13.65 -7.31 3.12
CA ARG A 146 14.34 -8.40 2.44
C ARG A 146 15.55 -7.85 1.70
N LEU A 147 16.74 -8.20 2.18
CA LEU A 147 18.00 -7.61 1.71
C LEU A 147 18.97 -8.69 1.24
N ASN A 148 19.51 -8.53 0.03
CA ASN A 148 20.75 -9.18 -0.37
C ASN A 148 21.92 -8.39 0.23
N TRP A 149 22.44 -8.88 1.35
CA TRP A 149 23.42 -8.16 2.14
C TRP A 149 24.70 -7.81 1.37
N SER A 150 25.17 -8.69 0.48
CA SER A 150 26.36 -8.46 -0.33
C SER A 150 26.21 -7.29 -1.29
N LEU A 151 24.98 -7.04 -1.77
CA LEU A 151 24.66 -5.90 -2.64
C LEU A 151 24.29 -4.65 -1.83
N PHE A 152 23.66 -4.82 -0.68
CA PHE A 152 23.10 -3.73 0.11
C PHE A 152 24.12 -3.07 1.05
N ALA A 153 25.02 -3.84 1.68
CA ALA A 153 25.99 -3.31 2.65
C ALA A 153 26.85 -2.16 2.08
N PRO A 154 27.34 -2.20 0.83
CA PRO A 154 28.06 -1.07 0.24
C PRO A 154 27.18 0.18 0.06
N VAL A 155 25.89 0.02 -0.23
CA VAL A 155 24.93 1.13 -0.36
C VAL A 155 24.70 1.78 1.01
N LEU A 156 24.49 0.95 2.04
CA LEU A 156 24.29 1.42 3.41
C LEU A 156 25.52 2.16 3.95
N GLN A 157 26.73 1.64 3.74
CA GLN A 157 27.97 2.29 4.19
C GLN A 157 28.19 3.67 3.53
N ARG A 158 27.78 3.84 2.27
CA ARG A 158 27.84 5.16 1.60
C ARG A 158 26.84 6.14 2.19
N SER A 159 25.62 5.69 2.48
CA SER A 159 24.54 6.54 2.99
C SER A 159 24.63 6.81 4.50
N SER A 160 25.31 5.93 5.26
CA SER A 160 25.40 6.01 6.72
C SER A 160 26.75 5.44 7.22
N PRO A 161 27.85 6.18 7.00
CA PRO A 161 29.21 5.69 7.31
C PRO A 161 29.50 5.47 8.79
N ALA A 162 28.64 5.98 9.69
CA ALA A 162 28.77 5.81 11.14
C ALA A 162 28.10 4.52 11.68
N LEU A 163 27.42 3.74 10.83
CA LEU A 163 26.68 2.56 11.28
C LEU A 163 27.61 1.35 11.45
N SER A 164 27.79 0.87 12.69
CA SER A 164 28.45 -0.40 12.98
C SER A 164 27.45 -1.56 12.83
N ILE A 165 27.83 -2.60 12.08
CA ILE A 165 26.97 -3.74 11.78
C ILE A 165 27.50 -4.94 12.56
N GLU A 166 26.77 -5.36 13.59
CA GLU A 166 27.00 -6.63 14.28
C GLU A 166 25.95 -7.64 13.79
N GLY A 167 26.40 -8.78 13.27
CA GLY A 167 25.50 -9.82 12.77
C GLY A 167 24.98 -10.70 13.90
N SER A 168 23.67 -10.86 14.03
CA SER A 168 23.06 -11.92 14.83
C SER A 168 22.04 -12.70 14.00
N SER A 169 22.23 -14.00 13.82
CA SER A 169 21.22 -14.92 13.31
C SER A 169 20.25 -15.30 14.44
N SER A 170 18.97 -15.49 14.13
CA SER A 170 17.96 -15.87 15.12
C SER A 170 17.30 -17.21 14.74
N GLU A 171 17.65 -18.26 15.49
CA GLU A 171 17.08 -19.63 15.46
C GLU A 171 15.57 -19.72 15.82
N LYS A 172 14.92 -18.61 16.19
CA LYS A 172 13.53 -18.62 16.68
C LYS A 172 12.47 -18.54 15.58
N ILE A 173 12.86 -18.35 14.33
CA ILE A 173 11.94 -18.15 13.19
C ILE A 173 11.21 -19.46 12.84
N ASP A 174 11.87 -20.62 12.99
CA ASP A 174 11.33 -21.90 12.51
C ASP A 174 10.12 -22.42 13.32
N GLU A 175 10.09 -22.20 14.64
CA GLU A 175 8.99 -22.63 15.51
C GLU A 175 7.71 -21.81 15.25
N PHE A 176 7.86 -20.51 14.95
CA PHE A 176 6.74 -19.67 14.51
C PHE A 176 6.33 -19.96 13.07
N LEU A 177 7.28 -20.22 12.16
CA LEU A 177 6.95 -20.67 10.81
C LEU A 177 6.09 -21.92 10.85
N ALA A 178 6.38 -22.87 11.74
CA ALA A 178 5.51 -24.02 11.93
C ALA A 178 4.10 -23.61 12.41
N THR A 179 4.00 -22.68 13.37
CA THR A 179 2.71 -22.19 13.90
C THR A 179 1.90 -21.45 12.84
N VAL A 180 2.49 -20.49 12.11
CA VAL A 180 1.80 -19.73 11.05
C VAL A 180 1.50 -20.58 9.83
N ARG A 181 2.39 -21.50 9.43
CA ARG A 181 2.08 -22.45 8.36
C ARG A 181 0.93 -23.37 8.75
N ASN A 182 0.79 -23.70 10.05
CA ASN A 182 -0.34 -24.46 10.59
C ASN A 182 -1.62 -23.61 10.75
N ILE A 183 -1.53 -22.27 10.76
CA ILE A 183 -2.68 -21.37 10.51
C ILE A 183 -2.94 -21.35 9.00
N THR A 184 -2.95 -22.53 8.36
CA THR A 184 -3.35 -22.63 6.96
C THR A 184 -4.82 -22.24 6.90
N VAL A 185 -5.04 -21.01 6.45
CA VAL A 185 -5.97 -20.59 5.40
C VAL A 185 -6.93 -21.71 5.03
N ALA A 186 -8.23 -21.43 5.15
CA ALA A 186 -9.31 -22.20 4.53
C ALA A 186 -8.85 -22.81 3.19
N SER A 187 -8.46 -24.09 3.22
CA SER A 187 -7.82 -24.92 2.18
C SER A 187 -6.94 -24.21 1.13
N GLU A 188 -5.72 -24.70 0.91
CA GLU A 188 -4.90 -24.37 -0.29
C GLU A 188 -5.71 -24.44 -1.61
N ALA A 189 -6.78 -25.24 -1.65
CA ALA A 189 -7.76 -25.31 -2.73
C ALA A 189 -8.45 -23.98 -3.09
N ASN A 190 -8.52 -22.98 -2.19
CA ASN A 190 -9.22 -21.71 -2.43
C ASN A 190 -8.28 -20.54 -2.80
N VAL A 191 -6.96 -20.68 -2.61
CA VAL A 191 -6.00 -19.59 -2.89
C VAL A 191 -5.90 -19.34 -4.39
N ALA A 192 -5.82 -20.41 -5.20
CA ALA A 192 -5.74 -20.30 -6.65
C ALA A 192 -7.03 -19.66 -7.22
N GLU A 193 -8.20 -20.12 -6.76
CA GLU A 193 -9.50 -19.54 -7.14
C GLU A 193 -9.63 -18.08 -6.71
N THR A 194 -9.14 -17.75 -5.50
CA THR A 194 -9.11 -16.37 -5.00
C THR A 194 -8.26 -15.48 -5.90
N ILE A 195 -7.03 -15.89 -6.21
CA ILE A 195 -6.12 -15.16 -7.09
C ILE A 195 -6.74 -15.00 -8.48
N GLU A 196 -7.28 -16.09 -9.04
CA GLU A 196 -7.97 -16.07 -10.33
C GLU A 196 -9.12 -15.05 -10.34
N GLY A 197 -9.96 -15.06 -9.30
CA GLY A 197 -11.04 -14.10 -9.14
C GLY A 197 -10.54 -12.65 -9.14
N PHE A 198 -9.46 -12.34 -8.42
CA PHE A 198 -8.88 -10.99 -8.42
C PHE A 198 -8.24 -10.61 -9.76
N VAL A 199 -7.67 -11.57 -10.51
CA VAL A 199 -7.22 -11.34 -11.89
C VAL A 199 -8.41 -10.99 -12.78
N LYS A 200 -9.52 -11.75 -12.69
CA LYS A 200 -10.75 -11.45 -13.45
C LYS A 200 -11.38 -10.10 -13.07
N LEU A 201 -11.32 -9.73 -11.78
CA LEU A 201 -11.70 -8.38 -11.34
C LEU A 201 -10.82 -7.31 -11.98
N SER A 202 -9.50 -7.52 -12.06
CA SER A 202 -8.58 -6.58 -12.71
C SER A 202 -8.90 -6.40 -14.20
N ASP A 203 -9.23 -7.47 -14.90
CA ASP A 203 -9.68 -7.42 -16.30
C ASP A 203 -10.97 -6.59 -16.43
N TYR A 204 -11.96 -6.86 -15.57
CA TYR A 204 -13.21 -6.10 -15.50
C TYR A 204 -12.97 -4.61 -15.23
N CYS A 205 -12.12 -4.27 -14.26
CA CYS A 205 -11.75 -2.89 -13.94
C CYS A 205 -11.09 -2.17 -15.13
N THR A 206 -10.21 -2.86 -15.86
CA THR A 206 -9.54 -2.28 -17.03
C THR A 206 -10.53 -2.01 -18.16
N LEU A 207 -11.48 -2.92 -18.39
CA LEU A 207 -12.55 -2.71 -19.37
C LEU A 207 -13.52 -1.59 -18.95
N LEU A 208 -13.84 -1.46 -17.65
CA LEU A 208 -14.61 -0.33 -17.13
C LEU A 208 -13.91 1.00 -17.42
N LEU A 209 -12.61 1.05 -17.17
CA LEU A 209 -11.78 2.20 -17.47
C LEU A 209 -11.78 2.51 -18.96
N LEU A 210 -11.55 1.53 -19.83
CA LEU A 210 -11.65 1.72 -21.28
C LEU A 210 -13.03 2.23 -21.73
N GLN A 211 -14.10 1.70 -21.16
CA GLN A 211 -15.46 2.18 -21.41
C GLN A 211 -15.62 3.66 -21.04
N GLN A 212 -15.01 4.13 -19.94
CA GLN A 212 -15.07 5.55 -19.58
C GLN A 212 -14.44 6.45 -20.65
N LEU A 213 -13.34 6.04 -21.29
CA LEU A 213 -12.79 6.79 -22.43
C LEU A 213 -13.74 6.79 -23.62
N GLN A 214 -14.33 5.64 -23.95
CA GLN A 214 -15.27 5.52 -25.06
C GLN A 214 -16.53 6.38 -24.85
N ILE A 215 -17.00 6.54 -23.61
CA ILE A 215 -18.12 7.43 -23.27
C ILE A 215 -17.81 8.91 -23.54
N GLN A 216 -16.54 9.33 -23.42
CA GLN A 216 -16.11 10.69 -23.76
C GLN A 216 -15.73 10.84 -25.24
N ASP A 217 -16.17 9.90 -26.09
CA ASP A 217 -15.81 9.85 -27.50
C ASP A 217 -14.29 9.93 -27.73
N ALA A 218 -13.49 9.36 -26.82
CA ALA A 218 -12.05 9.27 -27.01
C ALA A 218 -11.78 8.53 -28.31
N CYS A 219 -11.29 9.26 -29.31
CA CYS A 219 -10.99 8.71 -30.62
C CYS A 219 -9.76 7.81 -30.49
N LEU A 220 -9.99 6.51 -30.29
CA LEU A 220 -8.98 5.46 -30.29
C LEU A 220 -9.06 4.54 -31.54
N PRO A 221 -9.09 5.04 -32.79
CA PRO A 221 -8.90 4.20 -33.96
C PRO A 221 -7.49 3.60 -33.97
N THR A 222 -7.38 2.36 -34.41
CA THR A 222 -6.09 1.69 -34.61
C THR A 222 -5.16 2.48 -35.51
N SER A 223 -3.87 2.49 -35.17
CA SER A 223 -2.80 3.22 -35.88
C SER A 223 -2.89 4.75 -35.81
N THR A 224 -3.65 5.30 -34.86
CA THR A 224 -3.65 6.74 -34.55
C THR A 224 -2.79 7.05 -33.33
N HIS A 225 -2.58 8.35 -33.07
CA HIS A 225 -1.86 8.82 -31.89
C HIS A 225 -2.84 9.44 -30.88
N PHE A 226 -2.69 9.05 -29.62
CA PHE A 226 -3.46 9.56 -28.49
C PHE A 226 -2.53 10.39 -27.59
N ASP A 227 -2.78 11.69 -27.51
CA ASP A 227 -2.08 12.59 -26.59
C ASP A 227 -2.90 12.74 -25.30
N VAL A 228 -2.35 12.23 -24.20
CA VAL A 228 -3.01 12.21 -22.89
C VAL A 228 -3.23 13.62 -22.36
N ASN A 229 -2.27 14.53 -22.55
CA ASN A 229 -2.39 15.88 -21.99
C ASN A 229 -3.42 16.69 -22.77
N LYS A 230 -3.42 16.55 -24.11
CA LYS A 230 -4.43 17.18 -24.97
C LYS A 230 -5.83 16.65 -24.67
N PHE A 231 -5.99 15.33 -24.58
CA PHE A 231 -7.30 14.76 -24.28
C PHE A 231 -7.79 15.16 -22.88
N ALA A 232 -6.91 15.20 -21.88
CA ALA A 232 -7.24 15.69 -20.54
C ALA A 232 -7.73 17.15 -20.55
N GLU A 233 -7.23 17.99 -21.47
CA GLU A 233 -7.71 19.35 -21.69
C GLU A 233 -9.10 19.36 -22.35
N ASP A 234 -9.29 18.54 -23.38
CA ASP A 234 -10.55 18.47 -24.14
C ASP A 234 -11.74 18.04 -23.24
N VAL A 235 -11.48 17.19 -22.24
CA VAL A 235 -12.49 16.69 -21.28
C VAL A 235 -12.44 17.40 -19.90
N ASP A 236 -11.68 18.48 -19.78
CA ASP A 236 -11.62 19.34 -18.58
C ASP A 236 -11.21 18.61 -17.28
N VAL A 237 -10.21 17.74 -17.35
CA VAL A 237 -9.64 17.09 -16.16
C VAL A 237 -8.96 18.14 -15.27
N ASP A 238 -9.27 18.14 -13.98
CA ASP A 238 -8.58 18.96 -12.99
C ASP A 238 -7.09 18.55 -12.94
N LYS A 239 -6.26 19.43 -13.50
CA LYS A 239 -4.83 19.17 -13.66
C LYS A 239 -4.06 19.19 -12.33
N GLU A 240 -4.54 19.93 -11.34
CA GLU A 240 -3.88 20.05 -10.04
C GLU A 240 -4.13 18.80 -9.20
N THR A 241 -5.38 18.32 -9.20
CA THR A 241 -5.80 17.23 -8.32
C THR A 241 -5.67 15.87 -8.98
N TYR A 242 -6.12 15.72 -10.23
CA TYR A 242 -6.43 14.42 -10.82
C TYR A 242 -5.57 14.04 -12.04
N MET A 243 -4.69 14.91 -12.54
CA MET A 243 -3.83 14.57 -13.68
C MET A 243 -2.96 13.33 -13.43
N ARG A 244 -2.46 13.16 -12.20
CA ARG A 244 -1.67 11.98 -11.83
C ARG A 244 -2.49 10.70 -11.92
N LEU A 245 -3.71 10.73 -11.39
CA LEU A 245 -4.64 9.59 -11.47
C LEU A 245 -5.00 9.28 -12.93
N PHE A 246 -5.27 10.32 -13.74
CA PHE A 246 -5.60 10.15 -15.15
C PHE A 246 -4.45 9.53 -15.96
N LYS A 247 -3.19 9.94 -15.71
CA LYS A 247 -2.03 9.29 -16.33
C LYS A 247 -1.90 7.82 -15.93
N THR A 248 -2.10 7.49 -14.65
CA THR A 248 -2.09 6.10 -14.17
C THR A 248 -3.20 5.26 -14.82
N PHE A 249 -4.36 5.86 -15.10
CA PHE A 249 -5.40 5.21 -15.89
C PHE A 249 -4.87 4.86 -17.30
N ILE A 250 -4.30 5.81 -18.04
CA ILE A 250 -3.78 5.51 -19.39
C ILE A 250 -2.67 4.45 -19.37
N GLU A 251 -1.76 4.52 -18.39
CA GLU A 251 -0.73 3.48 -18.16
C GLU A 251 -1.34 2.10 -17.91
N ALA A 252 -2.52 2.01 -17.30
CA ALA A 252 -3.21 0.74 -17.09
C ALA A 252 -3.65 0.10 -18.42
N LEU A 253 -4.05 0.90 -19.41
CA LEU A 253 -4.44 0.43 -20.74
C LEU A 253 -3.25 -0.04 -21.57
N GLU A 254 -2.09 0.61 -21.41
CA GLU A 254 -0.83 0.20 -22.04
C GLU A 254 -0.44 -1.24 -21.68
N ARG A 255 -0.72 -1.67 -20.43
CA ARG A 255 -0.43 -3.04 -19.96
C ARG A 255 -1.20 -4.13 -20.71
N TYR A 256 -2.31 -3.78 -21.36
CA TYR A 256 -3.12 -4.70 -22.17
C TYR A 256 -2.73 -4.67 -23.65
N SER A 257 -1.63 -3.99 -24.01
CA SER A 257 -1.17 -3.83 -25.39
C SER A 257 -2.20 -3.14 -26.30
N TRP A 258 -3.04 -2.29 -25.72
CA TRP A 258 -3.99 -1.45 -26.45
C TRP A 258 -3.39 -0.10 -26.84
N LEU A 259 -2.44 0.37 -26.03
CA LEU A 259 -1.67 1.58 -26.24
C LEU A 259 -0.19 1.24 -26.13
N GLU A 260 0.64 1.92 -26.90
CA GLU A 260 2.09 1.81 -26.84
C GLU A 260 2.70 3.20 -26.71
N SER A 261 3.51 3.42 -25.66
CA SER A 261 4.17 4.71 -25.45
C SER A 261 5.17 4.98 -26.57
N GLU A 262 5.21 6.20 -27.07
CA GLU A 262 6.21 6.59 -28.07
C GLU A 262 7.54 7.00 -27.42
N ASP A 263 8.64 6.45 -27.94
CA ASP A 263 9.98 6.80 -27.48
C ASP A 263 10.27 8.30 -27.70
N GLY A 264 10.52 9.03 -26.61
CA GLY A 264 10.89 10.45 -26.63
C GLY A 264 9.74 11.44 -26.47
N ASN A 265 8.47 11.01 -26.50
CA ASN A 265 7.30 11.87 -26.26
C ASN A 265 6.45 11.36 -25.09
N ALA A 266 6.81 11.79 -23.88
CA ALA A 266 6.10 11.39 -22.67
C ALA A 266 4.62 11.82 -22.70
N GLY A 267 3.70 10.85 -22.69
CA GLY A 267 2.25 11.10 -22.70
C GLY A 267 1.61 11.04 -24.09
N VAL A 268 2.34 10.64 -25.13
CA VAL A 268 1.77 10.30 -26.44
C VAL A 268 1.86 8.79 -26.64
N TYR A 269 0.75 8.20 -27.08
CA TYR A 269 0.60 6.77 -27.26
C TYR A 269 0.16 6.45 -28.68
N ARG A 270 0.75 5.43 -29.29
CA ARG A 270 0.23 4.79 -30.48
C ARG A 270 -0.92 3.86 -30.10
N VAL A 271 -2.06 4.02 -30.76
CA VAL A 271 -3.23 3.17 -30.56
C VAL A 271 -3.06 1.88 -31.36
N LEU A 272 -3.13 0.75 -30.66
CA LEU A 272 -3.02 -0.58 -31.24
C LEU A 272 -4.43 -1.14 -31.53
N ASP A 273 -4.77 -2.30 -30.97
CA ASP A 273 -6.08 -2.94 -31.12
C ASP A 273 -6.91 -2.74 -29.85
N VAL A 274 -7.84 -1.79 -29.87
CA VAL A 274 -8.65 -1.40 -28.71
C VAL A 274 -10.06 -1.99 -28.86
N PRO A 275 -10.52 -2.86 -27.93
CA PRO A 275 -11.85 -3.45 -28.02
C PRO A 275 -12.95 -2.41 -27.78
N GLN A 276 -14.10 -2.58 -28.44
CA GLN A 276 -15.30 -1.79 -28.15
C GLN A 276 -16.04 -2.38 -26.93
N VAL A 277 -16.36 -1.55 -25.95
CA VAL A 277 -16.91 -2.00 -24.67
C VAL A 277 -18.31 -1.43 -24.45
N LYS A 278 -19.34 -2.24 -24.69
CA LYS A 278 -20.73 -1.82 -24.49
C LYS A 278 -21.16 -1.92 -23.04
N GLN A 279 -22.12 -1.11 -22.64
CA GLN A 279 -22.64 -1.11 -21.27
C GLN A 279 -23.28 -2.45 -20.88
N GLU A 280 -24.03 -3.06 -21.80
CA GLU A 280 -24.68 -4.38 -21.59
C GLU A 280 -23.65 -5.48 -21.34
N ASP A 281 -22.53 -5.47 -22.08
CA ASP A 281 -21.45 -6.44 -21.93
C ASP A 281 -20.79 -6.31 -20.53
N MET A 282 -20.64 -5.08 -20.03
CA MET A 282 -20.07 -4.82 -18.71
C MET A 282 -21.00 -5.25 -17.57
N ALA A 283 -22.31 -5.06 -17.71
CA ALA A 283 -23.28 -5.55 -16.74
C ALA A 283 -23.26 -7.09 -16.67
N ALA A 284 -23.31 -7.75 -17.83
CA ALA A 284 -23.23 -9.22 -17.90
C ALA A 284 -21.91 -9.77 -17.34
N MET A 285 -20.78 -9.10 -17.63
CA MET A 285 -19.47 -9.48 -17.10
C MET A 285 -19.42 -9.35 -15.57
N LYS A 286 -19.98 -8.27 -15.01
CA LYS A 286 -20.09 -8.08 -13.56
C LYS A 286 -20.90 -9.20 -12.92
N ASP A 287 -22.07 -9.51 -13.47
CA ASP A 287 -22.95 -10.55 -12.95
C ASP A 287 -22.29 -11.94 -13.02
N SER A 288 -21.60 -12.24 -14.12
CA SER A 288 -20.80 -13.47 -14.27
C SER A 288 -19.67 -13.54 -13.24
N LEU A 289 -18.93 -12.44 -13.04
CA LEU A 289 -17.83 -12.35 -12.09
C LEU A 289 -18.32 -12.61 -10.65
N VAL A 290 -19.42 -11.97 -10.25
CA VAL A 290 -19.98 -12.11 -8.90
C VAL A 290 -20.64 -13.48 -8.70
N SER A 291 -21.27 -14.04 -9.74
CA SER A 291 -21.84 -15.38 -9.67
C SER A 291 -20.77 -16.45 -9.51
N GLN A 292 -19.62 -16.29 -10.16
CA GLN A 292 -18.51 -17.24 -10.08
C GLN A 292 -17.68 -17.03 -8.80
N TYR A 293 -17.43 -15.79 -8.42
CA TYR A 293 -16.59 -15.43 -7.28
C TYR A 293 -17.37 -14.53 -6.30
N GLN A 294 -18.23 -15.13 -5.49
CA GLN A 294 -19.16 -14.40 -4.62
C GLN A 294 -18.46 -13.41 -3.66
N PHE A 295 -17.25 -13.72 -3.21
CA PHE A 295 -16.45 -12.85 -2.34
C PHE A 295 -16.02 -11.53 -3.02
N LEU A 296 -16.12 -11.42 -4.34
CA LEU A 296 -15.84 -10.20 -5.09
C LEU A 296 -17.05 -9.27 -5.21
N SER A 297 -18.23 -9.64 -4.71
CA SER A 297 -19.45 -8.82 -4.83
C SER A 297 -19.23 -7.37 -4.39
N GLY A 298 -18.63 -7.16 -3.20
CA GLY A 298 -18.31 -5.82 -2.71
C GLY A 298 -17.27 -5.09 -3.57
N HIS A 299 -16.29 -5.81 -4.11
CA HIS A 299 -15.25 -5.25 -4.99
C HIS A 299 -15.85 -4.78 -6.31
N ALA A 300 -16.59 -5.66 -6.97
CA ALA A 300 -17.27 -5.37 -8.22
C ALA A 300 -18.28 -4.22 -8.06
N HIS A 301 -19.00 -4.15 -6.93
CA HIS A 301 -19.91 -3.05 -6.64
C HIS A 301 -19.17 -1.72 -6.43
N LEU A 302 -18.13 -1.68 -5.61
CA LEU A 302 -17.35 -0.45 -5.37
C LEU A 302 -16.74 0.09 -6.67
N VAL A 303 -16.06 -0.76 -7.46
CA VAL A 303 -15.37 -0.31 -8.68
C VAL A 303 -16.35 0.15 -9.75
N SER A 304 -17.49 -0.52 -9.91
CA SER A 304 -18.54 -0.08 -10.86
C SER A 304 -19.14 1.27 -10.43
N THR A 305 -19.42 1.45 -9.13
CA THR A 305 -19.96 2.71 -8.59
C THR A 305 -18.98 3.88 -8.80
N CYS A 306 -17.69 3.65 -8.55
CA CYS A 306 -16.64 4.63 -8.82
C CYS A 306 -16.47 4.93 -10.32
N ALA A 307 -16.59 3.91 -11.18
CA ALA A 307 -16.49 4.08 -12.63
C ALA A 307 -17.66 4.89 -13.21
N GLU A 308 -18.89 4.70 -12.69
CA GLU A 308 -20.06 5.50 -13.11
C GLU A 308 -19.90 6.99 -12.79
N SER A 309 -19.17 7.33 -11.73
CA SER A 309 -18.90 8.72 -11.31
C SER A 309 -17.51 9.23 -11.73
N TYR A 310 -16.82 8.52 -12.61
CA TYR A 310 -15.39 8.75 -12.88
C TYR A 310 -15.09 10.15 -13.42
N TRP A 311 -15.84 10.60 -14.43
CA TRP A 311 -15.64 11.93 -15.02
C TRP A 311 -16.05 13.09 -14.10
N PRO A 312 -17.20 13.05 -13.39
CA PRO A 312 -17.48 14.01 -12.33
C PRO A 312 -16.38 14.12 -11.28
N ILE A 313 -15.71 13.00 -10.94
CA ILE A 313 -14.55 13.01 -10.04
C ILE A 313 -13.35 13.70 -10.71
N LEU A 314 -12.95 13.27 -11.91
CA LEU A 314 -11.76 13.81 -12.58
C LEU A 314 -11.86 15.30 -12.92
N THR A 315 -13.07 15.81 -13.12
CA THR A 315 -13.35 17.25 -13.35
C THR A 315 -13.50 18.05 -12.05
N GLY A 316 -13.34 17.42 -10.89
CA GLY A 316 -13.48 18.06 -9.57
C GLY A 316 -14.91 18.42 -9.17
N LYS A 317 -15.92 18.04 -9.95
CA LYS A 317 -17.34 18.33 -9.70
C LYS A 317 -17.89 17.51 -8.52
N VAL A 318 -17.34 16.32 -8.29
CA VAL A 318 -17.73 15.42 -7.21
C VAL A 318 -16.49 14.94 -6.47
N ALA A 319 -16.50 15.02 -5.14
CA ALA A 319 -15.42 14.46 -4.33
C ALA A 319 -15.48 12.92 -4.37
N ALA A 320 -14.35 12.27 -4.68
CA ALA A 320 -14.25 10.80 -4.66
C ALA A 320 -14.71 10.18 -3.33
N THR A 321 -14.44 10.86 -2.21
CA THR A 321 -14.88 10.44 -0.88
C THR A 321 -16.40 10.41 -0.73
N ALA A 322 -17.15 11.27 -1.43
CA ALA A 322 -18.61 11.26 -1.40
C ALA A 322 -19.19 10.02 -2.10
N ILE A 323 -18.45 9.46 -3.08
CA ILE A 323 -18.83 8.23 -3.79
C ILE A 323 -18.43 7.00 -2.98
N MET A 324 -17.22 6.98 -2.43
CA MET A 324 -16.73 5.84 -1.63
C MET A 324 -17.41 5.74 -0.26
N PHE A 325 -17.79 6.88 0.34
CA PHE A 325 -18.38 6.96 1.67
C PHE A 325 -19.72 7.74 1.63
N PRO A 326 -20.75 7.20 0.97
CA PRO A 326 -22.04 7.87 0.86
C PRO A 326 -22.64 8.09 2.25
N GLY A 327 -22.98 9.33 2.57
CA GLY A 327 -23.46 9.71 3.91
C GLY A 327 -22.44 9.47 5.04
N GLY A 328 -21.15 9.32 4.71
CA GLY A 328 -20.10 8.97 5.66
C GLY A 328 -20.06 7.49 6.08
N SER A 329 -20.86 6.63 5.42
CA SER A 329 -20.86 5.19 5.70
C SER A 329 -19.62 4.50 5.10
N ASN A 330 -19.12 3.48 5.79
CA ASN A 330 -18.04 2.62 5.29
C ASN A 330 -18.54 1.42 4.47
N ASP A 331 -19.86 1.20 4.37
CA ASP A 331 -20.45 -0.05 3.85
C ASP A 331 -19.92 -0.45 2.46
N LEU A 332 -19.66 0.52 1.58
CA LEU A 332 -19.12 0.25 0.23
C LEU A 332 -17.65 -0.17 0.23
N VAL A 333 -16.87 0.32 1.19
CA VAL A 333 -15.41 0.10 1.26
C VAL A 333 -15.07 -1.05 2.20
N GLU A 334 -15.93 -1.33 3.16
CA GLU A 334 -15.73 -2.37 4.17
C GLU A 334 -15.39 -3.76 3.58
N PRO A 335 -16.03 -4.22 2.48
CA PRO A 335 -15.69 -5.51 1.87
C PRO A 335 -14.25 -5.62 1.35
N MET A 336 -13.52 -4.50 1.21
CA MET A 336 -12.10 -4.51 0.81
C MET A 336 -11.21 -5.01 1.94
N TYR A 337 -11.69 -4.92 3.19
CA TYR A 337 -10.92 -5.19 4.40
C TYR A 337 -11.45 -6.38 5.19
N LYS A 338 -12.63 -6.91 4.87
CA LYS A 338 -13.23 -8.09 5.51
C LYS A 338 -14.18 -8.82 4.57
N ASN A 339 -14.54 -10.05 4.92
CA ASN A 339 -15.47 -10.90 4.15
C ASN A 339 -14.93 -11.23 2.74
N ASN A 340 -13.61 -11.31 2.60
CA ASN A 340 -12.96 -11.80 1.40
C ASN A 340 -11.75 -12.66 1.80
N PRO A 341 -11.46 -13.76 1.08
CA PRO A 341 -10.44 -14.72 1.50
C PRO A 341 -9.06 -14.10 1.73
N LEU A 342 -8.64 -13.12 0.91
CA LEU A 342 -7.33 -12.48 1.09
C LEU A 342 -7.24 -11.69 2.39
N SER A 343 -8.22 -10.82 2.66
CA SER A 343 -8.20 -9.94 3.83
C SER A 343 -8.45 -10.73 5.11
N ASP A 344 -9.34 -11.73 5.05
CA ASP A 344 -9.69 -12.53 6.22
C ASP A 344 -8.50 -13.36 6.72
N ILE A 345 -7.63 -13.85 5.82
CA ILE A 345 -6.36 -14.51 6.19
C ILE A 345 -5.48 -13.57 7.01
N TYR A 346 -5.30 -12.33 6.56
CA TYR A 346 -4.46 -11.38 7.27
C TYR A 346 -5.08 -10.92 8.59
N ASN A 347 -6.39 -10.73 8.61
CA ASN A 347 -7.14 -10.40 9.83
C ASN A 347 -7.02 -11.51 10.88
N GLU A 348 -7.11 -12.78 10.47
CA GLU A 348 -6.93 -13.94 11.35
C GLU A 348 -5.49 -14.02 11.89
N GLN A 349 -4.50 -13.74 11.06
CA GLN A 349 -3.10 -13.72 11.47
C GLN A 349 -2.81 -12.60 12.49
N VAL A 350 -3.31 -11.38 12.26
CA VAL A 350 -3.21 -10.27 13.23
C VAL A 350 -3.90 -10.65 14.54
N THR A 351 -5.12 -11.19 14.46
CA THR A 351 -5.87 -11.65 15.64
C THR A 351 -5.09 -12.69 16.43
N THR A 352 -4.48 -13.66 15.76
CA THR A 352 -3.68 -14.71 16.41
C THR A 352 -2.47 -14.12 17.14
N VAL A 353 -1.71 -13.23 16.50
CA VAL A 353 -0.56 -12.56 17.12
C VAL A 353 -0.97 -11.79 18.37
N VAL A 354 -2.10 -11.07 18.31
CA VAL A 354 -2.64 -10.32 19.45
C VAL A 354 -3.08 -11.27 20.57
N LEU A 355 -3.81 -12.33 20.26
CA LEU A 355 -4.26 -13.32 21.26
C LEU A 355 -3.10 -14.01 21.95
N GLU A 356 -2.07 -14.45 21.21
CA GLU A 356 -0.85 -15.03 21.78
C GLU A 356 -0.13 -14.02 22.70
N TYR A 357 -0.17 -12.73 22.36
CA TYR A 357 0.43 -11.70 23.19
C TYR A 357 -0.35 -11.52 24.51
N LEU A 358 -1.69 -11.57 24.44
CA LEU A 358 -2.56 -11.45 25.60
C LEU A 358 -2.39 -12.59 26.60
N LYS A 359 -2.03 -13.81 26.16
CA LYS A 359 -1.74 -14.95 27.05
C LYS A 359 -0.63 -14.65 28.06
N LYS A 360 0.25 -13.69 27.79
CA LYS A 360 1.30 -13.23 28.73
C LYS A 360 0.77 -12.40 29.91
N TRP A 361 -0.51 -12.02 29.89
CA TRP A 361 -1.13 -11.13 30.88
C TRP A 361 -2.33 -11.79 31.59
N PRO A 362 -2.17 -12.99 32.20
CA PRO A 362 -3.29 -13.70 32.80
C PRO A 362 -3.91 -12.89 33.94
N GLY A 363 -5.25 -12.82 33.95
CA GLY A 363 -6.02 -12.14 34.99
C GLY A 363 -5.91 -10.60 34.99
N LYS A 364 -5.31 -9.98 33.97
CA LYS A 364 -5.23 -8.52 33.83
C LYS A 364 -6.28 -8.01 32.84
N LYS A 365 -6.90 -6.86 33.14
CA LYS A 365 -7.68 -6.11 32.15
C LYS A 365 -6.71 -5.43 31.18
N VAL A 366 -6.73 -5.84 29.92
CA VAL A 366 -5.92 -5.24 28.86
C VAL A 366 -6.77 -4.24 28.06
N ARG A 367 -6.19 -3.10 27.73
CA ARG A 367 -6.78 -2.09 26.85
C ARG A 367 -6.02 -2.10 25.53
N ILE A 368 -6.72 -2.33 24.43
CA ILE A 368 -6.16 -2.34 23.06
C ILE A 368 -6.67 -1.09 22.35
N VAL A 369 -5.78 -0.44 21.60
CA VAL A 369 -6.10 0.72 20.76
C VAL A 369 -5.57 0.42 19.36
N GLU A 370 -6.44 0.46 18.37
CA GLU A 370 -6.17 0.30 16.93
C GLU A 370 -6.45 1.63 16.24
N ILE A 371 -5.66 1.98 15.21
CA ILE A 371 -5.65 3.31 14.58
C ILE A 371 -5.61 3.20 13.06
#